data_AF-A0A6C1N8V9-F1
#
_entry.id   AF-A0A6C1N8V9-F1
#
_cell.length_a   1.000
_cell.length_b   1.000
_cell.length_c   1.000
_cell.angle_alpha   90.00
_cell.angle_beta   90.00
_cell.angle_gamma   90.00
#
_symmetry.space_group_name_H-M   'P 1'
#
loop_
_entity.id
_entity.type
_entity.pdbx_description
1 polymer ?
#
loop_
_entity_poly.entity_id
_entity_poly.type
_entity_poly.pdbx_seq_one_letter_code
_entity_poly.pdbx_strand_id
1 'polypeptide(L)'
;MFLNRLSFEQKVMFLRIGHHIANVDGNFEASEDEMLKHYALEMNLKHELENLLKAVDDESETIDNMSFEGLVDKISKPSVARIIAGGVVPGLLVSTIWAAHGKNEDDKAGNSETHLRNIKDPDFVLEEALECFDTRTAQRILVLELMAVVYANDSYHPQQREVIEFILDVFDLSEHLVTVYAEWAKTMLSMQKQGTALIHL
;
A
#
# COMPACT_ATOMS: atom_id res chain seq x y z
N MET A 1 12.37 -4.18 -8.35
CA MET A 1 10.98 -3.78 -8.67
C MET A 1 10.87 -2.42 -9.35
N PHE A 2 9.69 -2.08 -9.89
CA PHE A 2 9.35 -0.77 -10.49
C PHE A 2 8.92 0.29 -9.48
N LEU A 3 8.72 -0.08 -8.21
CA LEU A 3 8.36 0.81 -7.11
C LEU A 3 9.26 2.05 -6.95
N ASN A 4 10.53 1.97 -7.39
CA ASN A 4 11.43 3.12 -7.41
C ASN A 4 11.04 4.24 -8.41
N ARG A 5 10.06 3.99 -9.28
CA ARG A 5 9.49 4.99 -10.19
C ARG A 5 8.31 5.75 -9.58
N LEU A 6 7.82 5.33 -8.41
CA LEU A 6 6.75 6.01 -7.68
C LEU A 6 7.30 7.19 -6.88
N SER A 7 6.46 8.21 -6.66
CA SER A 7 6.75 9.28 -5.71
C SER A 7 6.83 8.73 -4.28
N PHE A 8 7.46 9.47 -3.36
CA PHE A 8 7.53 9.05 -1.96
C PHE A 8 6.13 8.78 -1.35
N GLU A 9 5.17 9.66 -1.61
CA GLU A 9 3.78 9.50 -1.20
C GLU A 9 3.14 8.22 -1.77
N GLN A 10 3.34 7.96 -3.06
CA GLN A 10 2.85 6.75 -3.73
C GLN A 10 3.50 5.48 -3.18
N LYS A 11 4.79 5.51 -2.81
CA LYS A 11 5.48 4.39 -2.16
C LYS A 11 4.89 4.09 -0.78
N VAL A 12 4.58 5.12 -0.01
CA VAL A 12 3.91 4.96 1.30
C VAL A 12 2.50 4.39 1.13
N MET A 13 1.71 4.94 0.19
CA MET A 13 0.36 4.42 -0.09
C MET A 13 0.38 3.00 -0.62
N PHE A 14 1.36 2.65 -1.44
CA PHE A 14 1.57 1.29 -1.91
C PHE A 14 1.74 0.30 -0.74
N LEU A 15 2.57 0.61 0.27
CA LEU A 15 2.73 -0.26 1.44
C LEU A 15 1.43 -0.42 2.23
N ARG A 16 0.67 0.66 2.38
CA ARG A 16 -0.62 0.63 3.09
C ARG A 16 -1.66 -0.21 2.35
N ILE A 17 -1.78 -0.03 1.03
CA ILE A 17 -2.67 -0.83 0.18
C ILE A 17 -2.23 -2.30 0.21
N GLY A 18 -0.93 -2.56 0.10
CA GLY A 18 -0.33 -3.90 0.18
C GLY A 18 -0.63 -4.62 1.50
N HIS A 19 -0.50 -3.92 2.63
CA HIS A 19 -0.86 -4.46 3.94
C HIS A 19 -2.38 -4.68 4.07
N HIS A 20 -3.19 -3.75 3.56
CA HIS A 20 -4.64 -3.89 3.58
C HIS A 20 -5.12 -5.12 2.79
N ILE A 21 -4.61 -5.31 1.57
CA ILE A 21 -4.99 -6.47 0.74
C ILE A 21 -4.51 -7.78 1.34
N ALA A 22 -3.29 -7.82 1.90
CA ALA A 22 -2.75 -9.03 2.50
C ALA A 22 -3.45 -9.44 3.82
N ASN A 23 -4.22 -8.53 4.43
CA ASN A 23 -4.93 -8.78 5.68
C ASN A 23 -6.46 -8.61 5.53
N VAL A 24 -6.97 -8.63 4.30
CA VAL A 24 -8.40 -8.38 4.01
C VAL A 24 -9.30 -9.49 4.56
N ASP A 25 -8.83 -10.72 4.55
CA ASP A 25 -9.52 -11.90 5.10
C ASP A 25 -9.21 -12.12 6.59
N GLY A 26 -8.40 -11.24 7.19
CA GLY A 26 -7.94 -11.30 8.57
C GLY A 26 -6.78 -12.27 8.81
N ASN A 27 -6.17 -12.82 7.75
CA ASN A 27 -5.04 -13.72 7.81
C ASN A 27 -3.83 -13.15 7.03
N PHE A 28 -2.99 -12.38 7.72
CA PHE A 28 -1.76 -11.86 7.13
C PHE A 28 -0.68 -12.94 7.07
N GLU A 29 -0.47 -13.51 5.88
CA GLU A 29 0.43 -14.64 5.68
C GLU A 29 1.91 -14.21 5.67
N ALA A 30 2.79 -15.10 6.13
CA ALA A 30 4.19 -14.76 6.34
C ALA A 30 4.94 -14.36 5.05
N SER A 31 4.65 -14.96 3.90
CA SER A 31 5.32 -14.56 2.65
C SER A 31 4.80 -13.25 2.07
N GLU A 32 3.56 -12.86 2.34
CA GLU A 32 3.03 -11.53 1.98
C GLU A 32 3.71 -10.46 2.82
N ASP A 33 3.82 -10.68 4.14
CA ASP A 33 4.56 -9.82 5.06
C ASP A 33 6.03 -9.69 4.64
N GLU A 34 6.69 -10.81 4.36
CA GLU A 34 8.07 -10.81 3.89
C GLU A 34 8.22 -10.03 2.58
N MET A 35 7.28 -10.20 1.64
CA MET A 35 7.32 -9.49 0.36
C MET A 35 7.17 -7.97 0.54
N LEU A 36 6.27 -7.51 1.39
CA LEU A 36 6.11 -6.09 1.72
C LEU A 36 7.35 -5.51 2.40
N LYS A 37 8.01 -6.28 3.28
CA LYS A 37 9.29 -5.89 3.90
C LYS A 37 10.40 -5.76 2.87
N HIS A 38 10.52 -6.71 1.94
CA HIS A 38 11.48 -6.63 0.83
C HIS A 38 11.23 -5.39 -0.04
N TYR A 39 9.97 -5.08 -0.34
CA TYR A 39 9.63 -3.87 -1.08
C TYR A 39 10.03 -2.59 -0.37
N ALA A 40 9.73 -2.51 0.93
CA ALA A 40 10.11 -1.36 1.73
C ALA A 40 11.64 -1.15 1.71
N LEU A 41 12.42 -2.24 1.79
CA LEU A 41 13.88 -2.20 1.67
C LEU A 41 14.33 -1.76 0.27
N GLU A 42 13.77 -2.35 -0.80
CA GLU A 42 14.09 -2.03 -2.20
C GLU A 42 13.79 -0.58 -2.58
N MET A 43 12.76 0.01 -1.97
CA MET A 43 12.36 1.40 -2.20
C MET A 43 13.26 2.42 -1.50
N ASN A 44 14.20 1.93 -0.66
CA ASN A 44 15.15 2.72 0.16
C ASN A 44 14.47 3.78 1.04
N LEU A 45 13.33 3.42 1.64
CA LEU A 45 12.47 4.37 2.35
C LEU A 45 12.96 4.74 3.76
N LYS A 46 13.94 4.02 4.32
CA LYS A 46 14.31 4.09 5.75
C LYS A 46 14.42 5.52 6.29
N HIS A 47 15.30 6.34 5.70
CA HIS A 47 15.53 7.70 6.19
C HIS A 47 14.32 8.62 5.98
N GLU A 48 13.57 8.44 4.88
CA GLU A 48 12.39 9.24 4.59
C GLU A 48 11.26 8.93 5.58
N LEU A 49 11.10 7.65 5.95
CA LEU A 49 10.14 7.19 6.95
C LEU A 49 10.52 7.63 8.37
N GLU A 50 11.81 7.55 8.73
CA GLU A 50 12.32 8.07 10.00
C GLU A 50 12.01 9.56 10.15
N ASN A 51 12.25 10.36 9.10
CA ASN A 51 11.96 11.79 9.12
C ASN A 51 10.45 12.08 9.21
N LEU A 52 9.64 11.33 8.47
CA LEU A 52 8.18 11.47 8.51
C LEU A 52 7.67 11.15 9.92
N LEU A 53 8.10 10.04 10.51
CA LEU A 53 7.67 9.63 11.84
C LEU A 53 8.15 10.59 12.93
N LYS A 54 9.36 11.14 12.81
CA LYS A 54 9.87 12.16 13.77
C LYS A 54 9.09 13.47 13.71
N ALA A 55 8.51 13.80 12.54
CA ALA A 55 7.65 14.97 12.39
C ALA A 55 6.22 14.73 12.92
N VAL A 56 5.84 13.46 13.11
CA VAL A 56 4.51 13.00 13.52
C VAL A 56 4.43 12.72 15.01
N ASP A 57 5.44 12.06 15.57
CA ASP A 57 5.49 11.64 16.96
C ASP A 57 6.42 12.54 17.77
N ASP A 58 5.94 13.04 18.92
CA ASP A 58 6.75 13.79 19.89
C ASP A 58 7.87 12.91 20.53
N GLU A 59 7.85 11.60 20.31
CA GLU A 59 8.81 10.62 20.86
C GLU A 59 9.97 10.30 19.90
N SER A 60 10.78 11.32 19.54
CA SER A 60 11.85 11.16 18.53
C SER A 60 12.93 10.12 18.90
N GLU A 61 13.19 9.90 20.20
CA GLU A 61 14.17 8.90 20.67
C GLU A 61 13.73 7.44 20.43
N THR A 62 12.42 7.18 20.35
CA THR A 62 11.88 5.84 20.10
C THR A 62 12.07 5.44 18.63
N ILE A 63 12.09 6.41 17.71
CA ILE A 63 12.18 6.19 16.26
C ILE A 63 13.63 5.86 15.85
N ASP A 64 14.62 6.54 16.43
CA ASP A 64 16.04 6.31 16.11
C ASP A 64 16.53 4.90 16.44
N ASN A 65 15.85 4.21 17.37
CA ASN A 65 16.19 2.85 17.78
C ASN A 65 15.25 1.79 17.19
N MET A 66 14.28 2.19 16.36
CA MET A 66 13.31 1.28 15.78
C MET A 66 13.92 0.49 14.62
N SER A 67 13.60 -0.80 14.54
CA SER A 67 13.95 -1.59 13.35
C SER A 67 13.21 -1.03 12.13
N PHE A 68 13.78 -1.21 10.95
CA PHE A 68 13.11 -0.81 9.70
C PHE A 68 11.74 -1.50 9.55
N GLU A 69 11.64 -2.76 9.98
CA GLU A 69 10.36 -3.48 10.06
C GLU A 69 9.36 -2.79 10.99
N GLY A 70 9.80 -2.33 12.17
CA GLY A 70 8.95 -1.57 13.09
C GLY A 70 8.46 -0.23 12.51
N LEU A 71 9.29 0.43 11.68
CA LEU A 71 8.87 1.65 10.96
C LEU A 71 7.79 1.32 9.93
N VAL A 72 7.99 0.26 9.12
CA VAL A 72 7.00 -0.21 8.13
C VAL A 72 5.68 -0.57 8.81
N ASP A 73 5.72 -1.31 9.92
CA ASP A 73 4.53 -1.65 10.70
C ASP A 73 3.81 -0.41 11.26
N LYS A 74 4.56 0.65 11.60
CA LYS A 74 3.98 1.89 12.12
C LYS A 74 3.30 2.71 11.02
N ILE A 75 3.82 2.67 9.80
CA ILE A 75 3.29 3.40 8.64
C ILE A 75 2.14 2.66 7.96
N SER A 76 2.15 1.32 8.01
CA SER A 76 1.03 0.49 7.61
C SER A 76 -0.20 0.68 8.51
N LYS A 77 -0.05 1.34 9.67
CA LYS A 77 -1.14 1.71 10.60
C LYS A 77 -1.75 3.08 10.28
N PRO A 78 -3.04 3.30 10.58
CA PRO A 78 -3.81 4.45 10.11
C PRO A 78 -3.37 5.81 10.70
N SER A 79 -2.77 5.85 11.89
CA SER A 79 -2.42 7.10 12.59
C SER A 79 -1.51 8.04 11.79
N VAL A 80 -0.70 7.50 10.86
CA VAL A 80 0.24 8.28 10.03
C VAL A 80 -0.47 9.02 8.88
N ALA A 81 -1.63 8.53 8.44
CA ALA A 81 -2.39 9.07 7.31
C ALA A 81 -2.91 10.49 7.54
N ARG A 82 -3.33 10.79 8.78
CA ARG A 82 -3.80 12.12 9.18
C ARG A 82 -2.76 13.22 9.03
N ILE A 83 -1.48 12.87 9.01
CA ILE A 83 -0.40 13.86 9.00
C ILE A 83 0.13 14.07 7.60
N ILE A 84 0.16 13.03 6.76
CA ILE A 84 0.47 13.16 5.33
C ILE A 84 -0.59 14.01 4.63
N ALA A 85 -1.87 13.75 4.91
CA ALA A 85 -2.93 14.43 4.20
C ALA A 85 -3.34 15.77 4.85
N GLY A 86 -3.06 15.99 6.16
CA GLY A 86 -3.58 17.14 6.94
C GLY A 86 -2.55 18.09 7.51
N GLY A 87 -1.25 17.80 7.38
CA GLY A 87 -0.17 18.60 7.93
C GLY A 87 0.64 19.29 6.86
N VAL A 88 0.76 20.62 6.96
CA VAL A 88 1.84 21.37 6.31
C VAL A 88 3.15 20.85 6.89
N VAL A 89 3.79 19.88 6.23
CA VAL A 89 5.18 19.51 6.51
C VAL A 89 6.05 20.62 5.90
N PRO A 90 6.74 21.47 6.69
CA PRO A 90 7.57 22.53 6.13
C PRO A 90 8.72 21.89 5.33
N GLY A 91 8.66 21.97 4.00
CA GLY A 91 9.69 21.43 3.09
C GLY A 91 9.24 20.30 2.18
N LEU A 92 8.05 19.72 2.38
CA LEU A 92 7.41 18.79 1.44
C LEU A 92 6.13 19.45 0.93
N LEU A 93 6.15 19.98 -0.29
CA LEU A 93 4.97 20.52 -0.97
C LEU A 93 4.03 19.36 -1.32
N VAL A 94 3.26 18.89 -0.33
CA VAL A 94 2.07 18.07 -0.58
C VAL A 94 0.97 19.05 -0.99
N SER A 95 0.54 18.97 -2.25
CA SER A 95 -0.49 19.86 -2.76
C SER A 95 -1.81 19.60 -2.03
N THR A 96 -2.30 20.62 -1.34
CA THR A 96 -3.55 20.65 -0.59
C THR A 96 -4.75 20.35 -1.49
N ILE A 97 -5.25 19.11 -1.45
CA ILE A 97 -6.62 18.76 -1.86
C ILE A 97 -7.51 18.51 -0.62
N TRP A 98 -6.92 18.31 0.56
CA TRP A 98 -7.66 17.75 1.72
C TRP A 98 -8.53 18.69 2.54
N ALA A 99 -8.58 20.00 2.25
CA ALA A 99 -9.33 20.95 3.09
C ALA A 99 -10.77 21.27 2.60
N ALA A 100 -11.22 20.73 1.46
CA ALA A 100 -12.43 21.24 0.80
C ALA A 100 -13.70 20.38 0.89
N HIS A 101 -13.67 19.15 1.41
CA HIS A 101 -14.84 18.24 1.35
C HIS A 101 -15.41 17.79 2.71
N GLY A 102 -15.26 18.62 3.75
CA GLY A 102 -15.84 18.35 5.07
C GLY A 102 -16.86 19.39 5.50
N LYS A 103 -18.04 19.43 4.87
CA LYS A 103 -19.32 19.86 5.48
C LYS A 103 -20.48 19.71 4.49
N ASN A 104 -21.27 18.66 4.69
CA ASN A 104 -22.72 18.73 4.92
C ASN A 104 -23.24 17.31 5.20
N GLU A 105 -23.52 17.05 6.47
CA GLU A 105 -24.55 16.09 6.85
C GLU A 105 -25.89 16.65 6.35
N ASP A 106 -26.65 15.83 5.62
CA ASP A 106 -28.11 15.71 5.71
C ASP A 106 -28.61 14.58 4.78
N ASP A 107 -29.08 13.50 5.41
CA ASP A 107 -30.01 12.44 4.98
C ASP A 107 -30.40 12.30 3.48
N LYS A 108 -30.19 11.07 2.94
CA LYS A 108 -31.28 10.11 2.59
C LYS A 108 -30.78 8.87 1.83
N ALA A 109 -31.02 7.71 2.47
CA ALA A 109 -31.41 6.40 1.94
C ALA A 109 -30.98 5.98 0.50
N GLY A 110 -30.25 4.87 0.43
CA GLY A 110 -30.45 3.88 -0.64
C GLY A 110 -29.20 3.28 -1.27
N ASN A 111 -28.74 2.17 -0.68
CA ASN A 111 -28.13 1.02 -1.36
C ASN A 111 -26.69 1.18 -1.91
N SER A 112 -25.71 0.63 -1.16
CA SER A 112 -24.40 0.04 -1.57
C SER A 112 -23.21 0.29 -0.60
N GLU A 113 -23.46 0.75 0.63
CA GLU A 113 -22.41 0.85 1.66
C GLU A 113 -22.14 -0.48 2.37
N THR A 114 -21.32 -1.35 1.78
CA THR A 114 -20.46 -2.33 2.49
C THR A 114 -19.73 -3.19 1.46
N HIS A 115 -18.58 -2.77 0.93
CA HIS A 115 -17.72 -3.76 0.27
C HIS A 115 -16.26 -3.77 0.70
N LEU A 116 -15.66 -2.69 1.23
CA LEU A 116 -14.22 -2.72 1.56
C LEU A 116 -13.83 -2.02 2.89
N ARG A 117 -14.75 -1.91 3.86
CA ARG A 117 -14.39 -1.50 5.23
C ARG A 117 -13.81 -2.71 5.97
N ASN A 118 -12.48 -2.80 6.05
CA ASN A 118 -11.83 -3.83 6.86
C ASN A 118 -12.12 -3.55 8.35
N ILE A 119 -12.64 -4.56 9.06
CA ILE A 119 -13.16 -4.47 10.44
C ILE A 119 -12.04 -4.18 11.48
N LYS A 120 -10.76 -4.14 11.09
CA LYS A 120 -9.62 -3.84 11.97
C LYS A 120 -8.92 -2.50 11.73
N ASP A 121 -9.25 -1.79 10.66
CA ASP A 121 -8.74 -0.44 10.40
C ASP A 121 -9.89 0.46 9.96
N PRO A 122 -10.66 1.02 10.92
CA PRO A 122 -11.84 1.84 10.61
C PRO A 122 -11.47 3.15 9.90
N ASP A 123 -10.19 3.53 9.87
CA ASP A 123 -9.71 4.81 9.36
C ASP A 123 -8.98 4.69 8.01
N PHE A 124 -8.64 3.48 7.54
CA PHE A 124 -8.08 3.28 6.20
C PHE A 124 -9.18 3.24 5.14
N VAL A 125 -9.24 4.29 4.32
CA VAL A 125 -10.11 4.39 3.15
C VAL A 125 -9.28 4.10 1.89
N LEU A 126 -9.58 3.00 1.22
CA LEU A 126 -8.82 2.56 0.04
C LEU A 126 -8.93 3.57 -1.10
N GLU A 127 -10.13 4.11 -1.32
CA GLU A 127 -10.44 5.10 -2.35
C GLU A 127 -9.52 6.32 -2.25
N GLU A 128 -9.35 6.87 -1.06
CA GLU A 128 -8.46 8.01 -0.81
C GLU A 128 -6.99 7.67 -1.09
N ALA A 129 -6.55 6.46 -0.75
CA ALA A 129 -5.19 6.02 -1.04
C ALA A 129 -4.95 5.86 -2.56
N LEU A 130 -5.98 5.50 -3.34
CA LEU A 130 -5.90 5.36 -4.78
C LEU A 130 -5.80 6.71 -5.51
N GLU A 131 -6.31 7.80 -4.94
CA GLU A 131 -6.20 9.16 -5.52
C GLU A 131 -4.73 9.62 -5.67
N CYS A 132 -3.81 9.08 -4.86
CA CYS A 132 -2.38 9.39 -4.96
C CYS A 132 -1.73 8.88 -6.25
N PHE A 133 -2.38 7.96 -6.98
CA PHE A 133 -1.88 7.36 -8.22
C PHE A 133 -2.46 8.10 -9.43
N ASP A 134 -2.00 9.33 -9.62
CA ASP A 134 -2.47 10.31 -10.60
C ASP A 134 -2.09 10.02 -12.06
N THR A 135 -1.10 9.16 -12.30
CA THR A 135 -0.65 8.80 -13.65
C THR A 135 -0.99 7.35 -14.02
N ARG A 136 -1.32 7.12 -15.30
CA ARG A 136 -1.51 5.75 -15.85
C ARG A 136 -0.31 4.84 -15.60
N THR A 137 0.91 5.40 -15.54
CA THR A 137 2.12 4.64 -15.24
C THR A 137 2.14 4.20 -13.77
N ALA A 138 1.86 5.11 -12.83
CA ALA A 138 1.81 4.80 -11.41
C ALA A 138 0.70 3.78 -11.08
N GLN A 139 -0.49 3.94 -11.67
CA GLN A 139 -1.60 2.99 -11.53
C GLN A 139 -1.23 1.58 -11.99
N ARG A 140 -0.57 1.46 -13.15
CA ARG A 140 -0.10 0.15 -13.65
C ARG A 140 0.98 -0.46 -12.78
N ILE A 141 1.90 0.36 -12.26
CA ILE A 141 2.92 -0.10 -11.31
C ILE A 141 2.24 -0.61 -10.04
N LEU A 142 1.27 0.12 -9.48
CA LEU A 142 0.52 -0.31 -8.29
C LEU A 142 -0.06 -1.72 -8.50
N VAL A 143 -0.86 -1.91 -9.55
CA VAL A 143 -1.51 -3.21 -9.79
C VAL A 143 -0.47 -4.30 -10.03
N LEU A 144 0.57 -4.05 -10.85
CA LEU A 144 1.61 -5.03 -11.15
C LEU A 144 2.32 -5.53 -9.89
N GLU A 145 2.70 -4.61 -8.99
CA GLU A 145 3.46 -4.95 -7.80
C GLU A 145 2.57 -5.55 -6.71
N LEU A 146 1.28 -5.18 -6.65
CA LEU A 146 0.29 -5.83 -5.79
C LEU A 146 0.04 -7.29 -6.21
N MET A 147 0.09 -7.61 -7.51
CA MET A 147 -0.03 -9.01 -7.94
C MET A 147 1.09 -9.88 -7.35
N ALA A 148 2.30 -9.33 -7.21
CA ALA A 148 3.41 -10.06 -6.59
C ALA A 148 3.28 -10.18 -5.06
N VAL A 149 2.61 -9.25 -4.37
CA VAL A 149 2.22 -9.43 -2.96
C VAL A 149 1.23 -10.57 -2.83
N VAL A 150 0.12 -10.48 -3.56
CA VAL A 150 -0.97 -11.45 -3.51
C VAL A 150 -0.49 -12.86 -3.84
N TYR A 151 0.37 -13.02 -4.84
CA TYR A 151 0.91 -14.33 -5.22
C TYR A 151 2.14 -14.76 -4.41
N ALA A 152 2.56 -14.04 -3.36
CA ALA A 152 3.74 -14.41 -2.58
C ALA A 152 3.62 -15.82 -1.98
N ASN A 153 2.40 -16.23 -1.59
CA ASN A 153 2.08 -17.57 -1.09
C ASN A 153 1.60 -18.56 -2.17
N ASP A 154 1.80 -18.25 -3.45
CA ASP A 154 1.33 -19.05 -4.60
C ASP A 154 -0.22 -19.27 -4.63
N SER A 155 -0.98 -18.50 -3.84
CA SER A 155 -2.45 -18.50 -3.78
C SER A 155 -2.99 -17.10 -4.09
N TYR A 156 -4.23 -17.00 -4.61
CA TYR A 156 -4.92 -15.73 -4.80
C TYR A 156 -6.32 -15.84 -4.23
N HIS A 157 -6.49 -15.33 -3.00
CA HIS A 157 -7.71 -15.51 -2.23
C HIS A 157 -8.88 -14.67 -2.80
N PRO A 158 -10.14 -15.13 -2.67
CA PRO A 158 -11.30 -14.41 -3.21
C PRO A 158 -11.43 -12.96 -2.70
N GLN A 159 -11.17 -12.72 -1.42
CA GLN A 159 -11.28 -11.39 -0.82
C GLN A 159 -10.21 -10.45 -1.37
N GLN A 160 -8.99 -10.94 -1.60
CA GLN A 160 -7.93 -10.17 -2.27
C GLN A 160 -8.34 -9.82 -3.70
N ARG A 161 -9.05 -10.73 -4.37
CA ARG A 161 -9.57 -10.50 -5.72
C ARG A 161 -10.59 -9.37 -5.76
N GLU A 162 -11.50 -9.31 -4.80
CA GLU A 162 -12.46 -8.21 -4.67
C GLU A 162 -11.74 -6.85 -4.56
N VAL A 163 -10.65 -6.77 -3.79
CA VAL A 163 -9.85 -5.54 -3.68
C VAL A 163 -9.18 -5.17 -5.01
N ILE A 164 -8.58 -6.13 -5.72
CA ILE A 164 -7.94 -5.86 -7.01
C ILE A 164 -8.96 -5.45 -8.07
N GLU A 165 -10.10 -6.14 -8.14
CA GLU A 165 -11.20 -5.80 -9.07
C GLU A 165 -11.69 -4.37 -8.84
N PHE A 166 -11.85 -3.99 -7.56
CA PHE A 166 -12.18 -2.62 -7.20
C PHE A 166 -11.14 -1.60 -7.67
N ILE A 167 -9.84 -1.87 -7.46
CA ILE A 167 -8.76 -0.99 -7.92
C ILE A 167 -8.78 -0.82 -9.45
N LEU A 168 -9.07 -1.89 -10.20
CA LEU A 168 -9.16 -1.84 -11.66
C LEU A 168 -10.33 -1.00 -12.13
N ASP A 169 -11.48 -1.10 -11.45
CA ASP A 169 -12.67 -0.30 -11.75
C ASP A 169 -12.40 1.20 -11.51
N VAL A 170 -11.82 1.54 -10.35
CA VAL A 170 -11.43 2.92 -10.01
C VAL A 170 -10.44 3.49 -11.04
N PHE A 171 -9.50 2.68 -11.51
CA PHE A 171 -8.51 3.13 -12.50
C PHE A 171 -8.97 2.99 -13.94
N ASP A 172 -10.16 2.47 -14.23
CA ASP A 172 -10.60 2.17 -15.62
C ASP A 172 -9.51 1.37 -16.37
N LEU A 173 -9.13 0.23 -15.80
CA LEU A 173 -8.15 -0.72 -16.35
C LEU A 173 -8.85 -2.02 -16.78
N SER A 174 -8.37 -2.60 -17.88
CA SER A 174 -8.92 -3.88 -18.36
C SER A 174 -8.55 -5.03 -17.42
N GLU A 175 -9.54 -5.85 -17.08
CA GLU A 175 -9.39 -7.08 -16.30
C GLU A 175 -8.36 -8.05 -16.92
N HIS A 176 -8.18 -8.03 -18.25
CA HIS A 176 -7.16 -8.84 -18.92
C HIS A 176 -5.73 -8.54 -18.43
N LEU A 177 -5.48 -7.33 -17.90
CA LEU A 177 -4.19 -7.00 -17.31
C LEU A 177 -3.89 -7.85 -16.08
N VAL A 178 -4.90 -8.25 -15.30
CA VAL A 178 -4.71 -9.10 -14.11
C VAL A 178 -4.07 -10.42 -14.49
N THR A 179 -4.55 -11.06 -15.57
CA THR A 179 -3.98 -12.33 -16.03
C THR A 179 -2.52 -12.14 -16.43
N VAL A 180 -2.21 -11.10 -17.21
CA VAL A 180 -0.83 -10.85 -17.66
C VAL A 180 0.09 -10.52 -16.48
N TYR A 181 -0.38 -9.70 -15.53
CA TYR A 181 0.39 -9.29 -14.36
C TYR A 181 0.58 -10.44 -13.38
N ALA A 182 -0.43 -11.31 -13.22
CA ALA A 182 -0.32 -12.53 -12.44
C ALA A 182 0.78 -13.46 -12.97
N GLU A 183 0.80 -13.71 -14.28
CA GLU A 183 1.82 -14.58 -14.89
C GLU A 183 3.23 -13.99 -14.81
N TRP A 184 3.34 -12.67 -14.99
CA TRP A 184 4.60 -11.96 -14.74
C TRP A 184 5.06 -12.09 -13.28
N ALA A 185 4.16 -11.85 -12.32
CA ALA A 185 4.47 -11.92 -10.89
C ALA A 185 4.92 -13.31 -10.46
N LYS A 186 4.22 -14.37 -10.87
CA LYS A 186 4.61 -15.76 -10.62
C LYS A 186 5.98 -16.09 -11.20
N THR A 187 6.26 -15.62 -12.42
CA THR A 187 7.57 -15.84 -13.06
C THR A 187 8.68 -15.17 -12.27
N MET A 188 8.48 -13.90 -11.89
CA MET A 188 9.44 -13.13 -11.10
C MET A 188 9.69 -13.77 -9.72
N LEU A 189 8.63 -14.15 -9.01
CA LEU A 189 8.70 -14.85 -7.72
C LEU A 189 9.43 -16.19 -7.84
N SER A 190 9.15 -16.96 -8.90
CA SER A 190 9.86 -18.22 -9.17
C SER A 190 11.36 -17.99 -9.38
N MET A 191 11.74 -16.97 -10.14
CA MET A 191 13.14 -16.61 -10.37
C MET A 191 13.82 -16.15 -9.08
N GLN A 192 13.13 -15.40 -8.22
CA GLN A 192 13.66 -14.98 -6.92
C GLN A 192 13.90 -16.21 -6.01
N LYS A 193 12.91 -17.11 -5.90
CA LYS A 193 13.05 -18.39 -5.15
C LYS A 193 14.27 -19.19 -5.64
N GLN A 194 14.46 -19.30 -6.96
CA GLN A 194 15.62 -19.98 -7.54
C GLN A 194 16.94 -19.26 -7.24
N GLY A 195 16.97 -17.93 -7.36
CA GLY A 195 18.16 -17.12 -7.04
C GLY A 195 18.60 -17.28 -5.59
N THR A 196 17.65 -17.23 -4.65
CA THR A 196 17.92 -17.46 -3.22
C THR A 196 18.48 -18.85 -2.97
N ALA A 197 17.90 -19.89 -3.59
CA ALA A 197 18.41 -21.25 -3.47
C ALA A 197 19.88 -21.36 -3.91
N LEU A 198 20.25 -20.71 -5.03
CA LEU A 198 21.62 -20.73 -5.56
C LEU A 198 22.65 -20.05 -4.63
N ILE A 199 22.26 -19.04 -3.86
CA ILE A 199 23.15 -18.35 -2.91
C ILE A 199 23.49 -19.26 -1.71
N HIS A 200 22.59 -20.17 -1.36
CA HIS A 200 22.73 -21.08 -0.22
C HIS A 200 23.23 -22.48 -0.59
N LEU A 201 23.58 -22.71 -1.86
CA LEU A 201 24.32 -23.90 -2.31
C LEU A 201 25.78 -23.85 -1.86
#